data_AF-A0A8J2Y3N9-F1
#
_entry.id   AF-A0A8J2Y3N9-F1
#
_cell.length_a   1.000
_cell.length_b   1.000
_cell.length_c   1.000
_cell.angle_alpha   90.00
_cell.angle_beta   90.00
_cell.angle_gamma   90.00
#
_symmetry.space_group_name_H-M   'P 1'
#
loop_
_entity.id
_entity.type
_entity.pdbx_description
1 polymer ?
#
loop_
_entity_poly.entity_id
_entity_poly.type
_entity_poly.pdbx_seq_one_letter_code
_entity_poly.pdbx_strand_id
1 'polypeptide(L)'
;MLATGPAPIYTTAAEDPDLVARLEKLDRSIAVDELSFAPDLRYRCAAEPLAIRLIREHEGIAPGCPAVLCPGDAHAVSRLVDIAANCGLTVALGRNRQASDQTTADAEKTLPVSFHRMTSVQLSGETPGLITFGRGASWQDLRDALDAAEKTDSCVPRGISTLFATPADAAASGTFSARPAESVYGEACAWEMILPAPGTLLLDGTWLFRSAEKAENALAAVCRKVPPFQARLIGEAELRIGEKIGLWRLPRRLTGGNTHIGLRLAYLGDGITVRAQRFASTWPVEGHGGVFWRNGALLDDEERIGLLLDNGLSEITIPDDGNAADRLAQVLGSDPAASDSGADSGQHDAGAVPATPAIISRKARFDRGRLHYDLSAIVPRDFADPLGQWHRLAGAAIVKPEPQDSAPSEPDDEQRDTSADRMTMPEQPYDSIGNGGTAVSESAEWQAIRAALLPQGEAAPPPPDLEERAPARHG
;
A
#
# COMPACT_ATOMS: atom_id res chain seq x y z
N MET A 1 35.81 20.74 -3.93
CA MET A 1 35.84 21.99 -4.72
C MET A 1 34.46 22.18 -5.31
N LEU A 2 33.83 23.30 -4.99
CA LEU A 2 32.49 23.70 -5.41
C LEU A 2 32.41 23.83 -6.94
N ALA A 3 31.45 23.14 -7.55
CA ALA A 3 30.99 23.45 -8.90
C ALA A 3 29.72 24.30 -8.78
N THR A 4 29.89 25.62 -8.67
CA THR A 4 28.83 26.64 -8.77
C THR A 4 28.64 27.03 -10.24
N GLY A 5 28.21 26.08 -11.06
CA GLY A 5 27.69 26.34 -12.40
C GLY A 5 26.23 25.88 -12.47
N PRO A 6 25.38 26.48 -13.34
CA PRO A 6 24.05 25.96 -13.56
C PRO A 6 24.19 24.50 -13.99
N ALA A 7 23.64 23.58 -13.19
CA ALA A 7 23.62 22.17 -13.54
C ALA A 7 22.99 22.06 -14.93
N PRO A 8 23.61 21.31 -15.86
CA PRO A 8 23.08 21.20 -17.21
C PRO A 8 21.63 20.72 -17.11
N ILE A 9 20.73 21.43 -17.78
CA ILE A 9 19.37 20.97 -18.01
C ILE A 9 19.53 19.62 -18.70
N TYR A 10 19.33 18.51 -17.99
CA TYR A 10 19.41 17.15 -18.56
C TYR A 10 18.18 16.81 -19.43
N THR A 11 17.62 17.78 -20.14
CA THR A 11 17.04 17.51 -21.47
C THR A 11 18.23 17.64 -22.39
N THR A 12 18.56 16.66 -23.24
CA THR A 12 19.67 16.94 -24.16
C THR A 12 19.30 18.22 -24.91
N ALA A 13 20.17 19.24 -24.96
CA ALA A 13 19.83 20.55 -25.54
C ALA A 13 19.39 20.46 -27.02
N ALA A 14 19.47 19.27 -27.61
CA ALA A 14 18.94 18.90 -28.91
C ALA A 14 17.41 18.67 -28.94
N GLU A 15 16.73 18.47 -27.81
CA GLU A 15 15.33 18.00 -27.77
C GLU A 15 14.28 19.13 -27.80
N ASP A 16 14.50 20.27 -27.12
CA ASP A 16 13.59 21.44 -27.22
C ASP A 16 14.26 22.78 -26.80
N PRO A 17 14.77 23.60 -27.75
CA PRO A 17 15.38 24.89 -27.44
C PRO A 17 14.37 25.92 -26.91
N ASP A 18 13.08 25.79 -27.23
CA ASP A 18 12.05 26.71 -26.76
C ASP A 18 11.75 26.48 -25.27
N LEU A 19 11.75 25.21 -24.83
CA LEU A 19 11.60 24.87 -23.42
C LEU A 19 12.74 25.43 -22.57
N VAL A 20 13.99 25.29 -23.04
CA VAL A 20 15.17 25.85 -22.36
C VAL A 20 15.05 27.37 -22.21
N ALA A 21 14.66 28.08 -23.28
CA ALA A 21 14.48 29.52 -23.23
C ALA A 21 13.37 29.96 -22.23
N ARG A 22 12.29 29.19 -22.12
CA ARG A 22 11.22 29.44 -21.13
C ARG A 22 11.70 29.20 -19.70
N LEU A 23 12.46 28.14 -19.46
CA LEU A 23 13.03 27.83 -18.14
C LEU A 23 14.06 28.88 -17.71
N GLU A 24 14.90 29.36 -18.62
CA GLU A 24 15.82 30.47 -18.32
C GLU A 24 15.06 31.78 -18.01
N LYS A 25 13.97 32.06 -18.74
CA LYS A 25 13.12 33.21 -18.44
C LYS A 25 12.49 33.09 -17.05
N LEU A 26 12.03 31.88 -16.70
CA LEU A 26 11.47 31.58 -15.38
C LEU A 26 12.51 31.76 -14.27
N ASP A 27 13.69 31.16 -14.42
CA ASP A 27 14.80 31.23 -13.45
C ASP A 27 15.19 32.68 -13.11
N ARG A 28 15.23 33.56 -14.12
CA ARG A 28 15.50 35.00 -13.93
C ARG A 28 14.36 35.76 -13.25
N SER A 29 13.15 35.20 -13.23
CA SER A 29 11.93 35.87 -12.75
C SER A 29 11.53 35.48 -11.33
N ILE A 30 12.22 34.52 -10.71
CA ILE A 30 11.90 33.99 -9.38
C ILE A 30 13.12 34.10 -8.45
N ALA A 31 12.94 33.76 -7.17
CA ALA A 31 14.08 33.71 -6.24
C ALA A 31 14.96 32.48 -6.51
N VAL A 32 16.27 32.59 -6.23
CA VAL A 32 17.31 31.59 -6.53
C VAL A 32 16.96 30.17 -6.03
N ASP A 33 16.27 30.07 -4.90
CA ASP A 33 15.97 28.77 -4.27
C ASP A 33 14.59 28.20 -4.67
N GLU A 34 13.84 28.88 -5.53
CA GLU A 34 12.45 28.50 -5.88
C GLU A 34 12.34 27.62 -7.11
N LEU A 35 13.44 27.39 -7.84
CA LEU A 35 13.54 26.45 -8.96
C LEU A 35 14.75 25.55 -8.76
N SER A 36 14.52 24.25 -8.92
CA SER A 36 15.56 23.25 -8.75
C SER A 36 15.68 22.38 -9.99
N PHE A 37 16.92 22.17 -10.41
CA PHE A 37 17.31 21.26 -11.47
C PHE A 37 17.96 19.97 -10.93
N ALA A 38 17.97 19.79 -9.60
CA ALA A 38 18.62 18.66 -8.95
C ALA A 38 17.97 17.32 -9.39
N PRO A 39 18.75 16.32 -9.86
CA PRO A 39 18.21 15.05 -10.35
C PRO A 39 17.31 14.34 -9.33
N ASP A 40 17.75 14.23 -8.08
CA ASP A 40 17.01 13.54 -7.01
C ASP A 40 15.62 14.15 -6.78
N LEU A 41 15.53 15.48 -6.78
CA LEU A 41 14.27 16.18 -6.58
C LEU A 41 13.36 16.02 -7.81
N ARG A 42 13.94 16.08 -9.01
CA ARG A 42 13.22 15.86 -10.27
C ARG A 42 12.67 14.44 -10.37
N TYR A 43 13.41 13.40 -9.97
CA TYR A 43 12.86 12.05 -9.87
C TYR A 43 11.70 12.04 -8.87
N ARG A 44 11.91 12.49 -7.63
CA ARG A 44 10.86 12.47 -6.59
C ARG A 44 9.59 13.24 -6.96
N CYS A 45 9.69 14.28 -7.76
CA CYS A 45 8.57 15.15 -8.12
C CYS A 45 8.02 14.91 -9.54
N ALA A 46 8.66 14.08 -10.36
CA ALA A 46 8.12 13.73 -11.67
C ALA A 46 6.70 13.16 -11.53
N ALA A 47 5.80 13.56 -12.43
CA ALA A 47 4.42 13.08 -12.48
C ALA A 47 4.32 11.59 -12.87
N GLU A 48 5.45 11.00 -13.25
CA GLU A 48 5.59 9.59 -13.58
C GLU A 48 5.37 8.70 -12.34
N PRO A 49 4.69 7.55 -12.49
CA PRO A 49 4.56 6.57 -11.42
C PRO A 49 5.90 6.12 -10.83
N LEU A 50 5.90 5.74 -9.54
CA LEU A 50 7.12 5.44 -8.78
C LEU A 50 8.03 4.42 -9.47
N ALA A 51 7.45 3.39 -10.09
CA ALA A 51 8.19 2.38 -10.83
C ALA A 51 9.00 2.97 -12.02
N ILE A 52 8.44 3.90 -12.80
CA ILE A 52 9.18 4.54 -13.90
C ILE A 52 10.33 5.37 -13.35
N ARG A 53 10.06 6.15 -12.30
CA ARG A 53 11.05 7.04 -11.70
C ARG A 53 12.27 6.25 -11.25
N LEU A 54 12.03 5.14 -10.54
CA LEU A 54 13.08 4.22 -10.10
C LEU A 54 13.77 3.50 -11.27
N ILE A 55 13.03 3.11 -12.32
CA ILE A 55 13.63 2.56 -13.55
C ILE A 55 14.59 3.57 -14.17
N ARG A 56 14.16 4.82 -14.38
CA ARG A 56 14.99 5.86 -14.98
C ARG A 56 16.21 6.15 -14.11
N GLU A 57 16.02 6.24 -12.80
CA GLU A 57 17.09 6.43 -11.82
C GLU A 57 18.13 5.30 -11.89
N HIS A 58 17.67 4.04 -11.92
CA HIS A 58 18.54 2.86 -12.02
C HIS A 58 19.30 2.80 -13.36
N GLU A 59 18.65 3.17 -14.46
CA GLU A 59 19.26 3.18 -15.81
C GLU A 59 20.06 4.45 -16.11
N GLY A 60 20.10 5.42 -15.20
CA GLY A 60 20.74 6.72 -15.43
C GLY A 60 20.07 7.57 -16.52
N ILE A 61 18.79 7.32 -16.82
CA ILE A 61 17.99 8.05 -17.79
C ILE A 61 17.45 9.32 -17.14
N ALA A 62 17.50 10.46 -17.84
CA ALA A 62 17.02 11.73 -17.27
C ALA A 62 15.58 11.65 -16.71
N PRO A 63 15.29 12.33 -15.58
CA PRO A 63 13.95 12.41 -15.01
C PRO A 63 12.95 13.01 -16.01
N GLY A 64 11.72 12.48 -16.04
CA GLY A 64 10.66 12.94 -16.96
C GLY A 64 10.13 14.36 -16.72
N CYS A 65 10.64 15.11 -15.73
CA CYS A 65 10.35 16.54 -15.57
C CYS A 65 11.63 17.36 -15.70
N PRO A 66 11.63 18.54 -16.36
CA PRO A 66 12.86 19.31 -16.62
C PRO A 66 13.37 20.08 -15.40
N ALA A 67 12.45 20.56 -14.55
CA ALA A 67 12.77 21.31 -13.33
C ALA A 67 11.62 21.18 -12.31
N VAL A 68 11.87 21.57 -11.07
CA VAL A 68 10.90 21.48 -9.97
C VAL A 68 10.78 22.83 -9.27
N LEU A 69 9.55 23.30 -9.06
CA LEU A 69 9.28 24.50 -8.28
C LEU A 69 9.31 24.18 -6.78
N CYS A 70 9.97 25.03 -6.00
CA CYS A 70 10.24 24.80 -4.57
C CYS A 70 9.75 25.98 -3.70
N PRO A 71 8.42 26.20 -3.61
CA PRO A 71 7.85 27.27 -2.80
C PRO A 71 8.15 27.09 -1.31
N GLY A 72 8.38 28.21 -0.61
CA GLY A 72 8.57 28.23 0.84
C GLY A 72 7.26 28.37 1.65
N ASP A 73 6.20 28.90 1.02
CA ASP A 73 4.90 29.14 1.64
C ASP A 73 3.76 29.15 0.58
N ALA A 74 2.51 29.26 1.02
CA ALA A 74 1.34 29.24 0.13
C ALA A 74 1.29 30.46 -0.81
N HIS A 75 1.78 31.62 -0.37
CA HIS A 75 1.85 32.81 -1.21
C HIS A 75 2.85 32.62 -2.36
N ALA A 76 4.00 32.00 -2.08
CA ALA A 76 4.98 31.62 -3.08
C ALA A 76 4.40 30.61 -4.08
N VAL A 77 3.55 29.67 -3.66
CA VAL A 77 2.83 28.76 -4.59
C VAL A 77 2.02 29.58 -5.60
N SER A 78 1.15 30.48 -5.13
CA SER A 78 0.31 31.30 -6.03
C SER A 78 1.16 32.14 -6.98
N ARG A 79 2.18 32.83 -6.45
CA ARG A 79 3.08 33.68 -7.24
C ARG A 79 3.82 32.88 -8.31
N LEU A 80 4.34 31.70 -7.97
CA LEU A 80 5.08 30.86 -8.91
C LEU A 80 4.18 30.31 -10.01
N VAL A 81 2.92 29.99 -9.71
CA VAL A 81 1.92 29.60 -10.73
C VAL A 81 1.71 30.74 -11.73
N ASP A 82 1.54 31.97 -11.26
CA ASP A 82 1.34 33.14 -12.12
C ASP A 82 2.59 33.45 -12.98
N ILE A 83 3.79 33.38 -12.39
CA ILE A 83 5.06 33.61 -13.12
C ILE A 83 5.30 32.51 -14.16
N ALA A 84 5.04 31.24 -13.83
CA ALA A 84 5.16 30.14 -14.76
C ALA A 84 4.21 30.30 -15.96
N ALA A 85 2.95 30.67 -15.70
CA ALA A 85 1.98 30.96 -16.76
C ALA A 85 2.45 32.08 -17.70
N ASN A 86 3.05 33.15 -17.15
CA ASN A 86 3.66 34.24 -17.94
C ASN A 86 4.91 33.82 -18.76
N CYS A 87 5.50 32.68 -18.42
CA CYS A 87 6.59 32.06 -19.17
C CYS A 87 6.10 30.99 -20.16
N GLY A 88 4.79 30.77 -20.27
CA GLY A 88 4.21 29.74 -21.13
C GLY A 88 4.47 28.33 -20.63
N LEU A 89 4.56 28.18 -19.29
CA LEU A 89 4.71 26.91 -18.57
C LEU A 89 3.48 26.68 -17.69
N THR A 90 3.12 25.42 -17.49
CA THR A 90 2.03 24.99 -16.61
C THR A 90 2.61 24.47 -15.31
N VAL A 91 1.82 24.50 -14.23
CA VAL A 91 2.27 24.02 -12.91
C VAL A 91 1.35 22.89 -12.44
N ALA A 92 1.95 21.75 -12.08
CA ALA A 92 1.24 20.63 -11.48
C ALA A 92 1.24 20.74 -9.95
N LEU A 93 0.09 21.16 -9.41
CA LEU A 93 -0.18 21.14 -7.98
C LEU A 93 -0.73 19.77 -7.58
N GLY A 94 0.12 18.95 -6.94
CA GLY A 94 -0.23 17.63 -6.40
C GLY A 94 0.58 16.46 -6.99
N ARG A 95 0.69 15.36 -6.22
CA ARG A 95 1.24 14.09 -6.71
C ARG A 95 0.14 13.40 -7.56
N ASN A 96 0.45 13.07 -8.82
CA ASN A 96 -0.40 12.29 -9.74
C ASN A 96 -1.52 13.01 -10.51
N ARG A 97 -1.51 14.34 -10.68
CA ARG A 97 -2.33 14.95 -11.75
C ARG A 97 -1.65 14.75 -13.10
N GLN A 98 -1.78 13.55 -13.67
CA GLN A 98 -1.90 13.47 -15.12
C GLN A 98 -3.31 13.91 -15.43
N ALA A 99 -3.47 15.07 -16.08
CA ALA A 99 -4.74 15.31 -16.75
C ALA A 99 -4.86 14.21 -17.80
N SER A 100 -5.91 13.40 -17.73
CA SER A 100 -6.15 12.23 -18.58
C SER A 100 -6.17 12.53 -20.09
N ASP A 101 -6.10 13.81 -20.47
CA ASP A 101 -6.09 14.31 -21.85
C ASP A 101 -4.79 15.02 -22.26
N GLN A 102 -3.73 15.03 -21.44
CA GLN A 102 -2.48 15.70 -21.80
C GLN A 102 -1.67 14.88 -22.81
N THR A 103 -1.39 15.50 -23.96
CA THR A 103 -0.43 14.94 -24.93
C THR A 103 0.98 14.95 -24.31
N THR A 104 1.89 14.08 -24.79
CA THR A 104 3.29 14.05 -24.35
C THR A 104 3.98 15.42 -24.43
N ALA A 105 3.60 16.24 -25.41
CA ALA A 105 4.10 17.61 -25.60
C ALA A 105 3.59 18.63 -24.56
N ASP A 106 2.50 18.31 -23.83
CA ASP A 106 1.97 19.15 -22.75
C ASP A 106 2.54 18.75 -21.38
N ALA A 107 2.96 17.49 -21.24
CA ALA A 107 3.67 17.00 -20.05
C ALA A 107 5.04 17.68 -19.88
N GLU A 108 5.75 17.92 -20.98
CA GLU A 108 7.09 18.56 -20.99
C GLU A 108 7.05 20.04 -20.56
N LYS A 109 5.90 20.71 -20.71
CA LYS A 109 5.70 22.12 -20.30
C LYS A 109 5.20 22.27 -18.87
N THR A 110 4.93 21.16 -18.20
CA THR A 110 4.36 21.13 -16.87
C THR A 110 5.44 20.97 -15.81
N LEU A 111 5.57 21.96 -14.92
CA LEU A 111 6.49 21.95 -13.80
C LEU A 111 5.82 21.37 -12.55
N PRO A 112 6.34 20.28 -11.97
CA PRO A 112 5.89 19.80 -10.68
C PRO A 112 6.32 20.73 -9.56
N VAL A 113 5.54 20.72 -8.47
CA VAL A 113 5.84 21.47 -7.24
C VAL A 113 6.33 20.52 -6.15
N SER A 114 7.44 20.87 -5.53
CA SER A 114 7.93 20.23 -4.32
C SER A 114 7.67 21.11 -3.10
N PHE A 115 6.87 20.58 -2.17
CA PHE A 115 6.55 21.28 -0.93
C PHE A 115 7.62 21.12 0.15
N HIS A 116 8.76 20.48 -0.12
CA HIS A 116 9.76 20.11 0.89
C HIS A 116 10.34 21.29 1.70
N ARG A 117 10.20 22.53 1.22
CA ARG A 117 10.64 23.74 1.94
C ARG A 117 9.57 24.32 2.87
N MET A 118 8.32 23.87 2.74
CA MET A 118 7.20 24.27 3.59
C MET A 118 7.20 23.44 4.89
N THR A 119 8.23 23.62 5.72
CA THR A 119 8.45 22.84 6.96
C THR A 119 7.94 23.54 8.21
N SER A 120 7.25 24.68 8.08
CA SER A 120 6.75 25.43 9.22
C SER A 120 5.81 24.56 10.07
N VAL A 121 5.96 24.66 11.39
CA VAL A 121 5.08 24.02 12.37
C VAL A 121 4.73 25.05 13.43
N GLN A 122 3.45 25.19 13.72
CA GLN A 122 2.90 26.10 14.72
C GLN A 122 1.96 25.32 15.62
N LEU A 123 2.11 25.51 16.93
CA LEU A 123 1.24 24.92 17.94
C LEU A 123 0.19 25.95 18.35
N SER A 124 -1.07 25.55 18.41
CA SER A 124 -2.13 26.41 18.94
C SER A 124 -2.00 26.52 20.46
N GLY A 125 -1.94 27.76 20.97
CA GLY A 125 -2.02 28.01 22.42
C GLY A 125 -3.43 27.89 22.99
N GLU A 126 -4.47 27.89 22.14
CA GLU A 126 -5.87 27.93 22.55
C GLU A 126 -6.52 26.54 22.55
N THR A 127 -6.18 25.71 21.56
CA THR A 127 -6.75 24.36 21.41
C THR A 127 -5.68 23.31 21.69
N PRO A 128 -5.81 22.51 22.77
CA PRO A 128 -4.84 21.46 23.09
C PRO A 128 -4.62 20.50 21.92
N GLY A 129 -3.36 20.33 21.54
CA GLY A 129 -2.94 19.41 20.49
C GLY A 129 -3.28 19.80 19.06
N LEU A 130 -3.93 20.94 18.84
CA LEU A 130 -4.08 21.49 17.51
C LEU A 130 -2.72 22.02 17.04
N ILE A 131 -2.27 21.47 15.92
CA ILE A 131 -1.05 21.88 15.23
C ILE A 131 -1.39 22.34 13.82
N THR A 132 -0.71 23.38 13.35
CA THR A 132 -0.73 23.84 11.97
C THR A 132 0.64 23.60 11.38
N PHE A 133 0.74 22.90 10.25
CA PHE A 133 2.01 22.60 9.63
C PHE A 133 1.96 22.72 8.11
N GLY A 134 3.07 23.14 7.52
CA GLY A 134 3.24 23.17 6.08
C GLY A 134 3.32 21.75 5.50
N ARG A 135 2.89 21.58 4.25
CA ARG A 135 2.86 20.28 3.56
C ARG A 135 4.21 19.56 3.47
N GLY A 136 5.31 20.30 3.55
CA GLY A 136 6.67 19.76 3.55
C GLY A 136 7.16 19.28 4.90
N ALA A 137 6.45 19.57 5.99
CA ALA A 137 6.88 19.21 7.33
C ALA A 137 7.00 17.69 7.47
N SER A 138 8.10 17.26 8.07
CA SER A 138 8.37 15.87 8.42
C SER A 138 7.80 15.54 9.81
N TRP A 139 7.69 14.24 10.12
CA TRP A 139 7.36 13.81 11.48
C TRP A 139 8.38 14.28 12.51
N GLN A 140 9.62 14.56 12.10
CA GLN A 140 10.64 15.08 13.01
C GLN A 140 10.42 16.56 13.31
N ASP A 141 10.07 17.37 12.31
CA ASP A 141 9.75 18.79 12.52
C ASP A 141 8.61 18.97 13.53
N LEU A 142 7.60 18.10 13.47
CA LEU A 142 6.50 18.08 14.45
C LEU A 142 7.00 17.71 15.86
N ARG A 143 7.92 16.75 15.99
CA ARG A 143 8.49 16.39 17.31
C ARG A 143 9.32 17.51 17.87
N ASP A 144 10.18 18.12 17.05
CA ASP A 144 11.04 19.21 17.47
C ASP A 144 10.21 20.43 17.93
N ALA A 145 9.10 20.72 17.24
CA ALA A 145 8.17 21.77 17.65
C ALA A 145 7.47 21.46 18.98
N LEU A 146 7.06 20.21 19.22
CA LEU A 146 6.48 19.78 20.50
C LEU A 146 7.51 19.83 21.64
N ASP A 147 8.72 19.33 21.41
CA ASP A 147 9.80 19.32 22.40
C ASP A 147 10.24 20.74 22.78
N ALA A 148 10.22 21.67 21.83
CA ALA A 148 10.50 23.08 22.07
C ALA A 148 9.42 23.80 22.88
N ALA A 149 8.20 23.27 22.91
CA ALA A 149 7.10 23.84 23.68
C ALA A 149 7.06 23.22 25.09
N GLU A 150 7.46 24.01 26.09
CA GLU A 150 7.66 23.57 27.48
C GLU A 150 6.44 22.88 28.14
N LYS A 151 5.24 22.96 27.55
CA LYS A 151 3.99 22.35 28.04
C LYS A 151 3.03 21.95 26.90
N THR A 152 3.34 20.88 26.15
CA THR A 152 2.40 20.31 25.19
C THR A 152 1.76 19.02 25.70
N ASP A 153 0.43 19.02 25.77
CA ASP A 153 -0.37 17.81 26.02
C ASP A 153 -0.55 17.00 24.74
N SER A 154 0.51 16.81 23.96
CA SER A 154 0.43 16.12 22.66
C SER A 154 1.70 15.38 22.31
N CYS A 155 1.57 14.36 21.47
CA CYS A 155 2.70 13.60 20.98
C CYS A 155 2.52 13.14 19.53
N VAL A 156 3.64 12.92 18.85
CA VAL A 156 3.67 12.13 17.62
C VAL A 156 3.81 10.66 18.00
N PRO A 157 2.81 9.80 17.72
CA PRO A 157 2.87 8.39 18.10
C PRO A 157 4.11 7.69 17.52
N ARG A 158 4.81 6.92 18.35
CA ARG A 158 5.98 6.15 17.90
C ARG A 158 5.54 5.15 16.82
N GLY A 159 6.29 5.10 15.72
CA GLY A 159 6.00 4.19 14.60
C GLY A 159 4.96 4.69 13.60
N ILE A 160 4.39 5.90 13.76
CA ILE A 160 3.45 6.48 12.79
C ILE A 160 4.03 6.59 11.38
N SER A 161 5.35 6.77 11.27
CA SER A 161 6.07 6.79 9.99
C SER A 161 6.00 5.47 9.22
N THR A 162 5.68 4.36 9.88
CA THR A 162 5.45 3.04 9.23
C THR A 162 4.05 2.92 8.60
N LEU A 163 3.16 3.88 8.89
CA LEU A 163 1.82 3.97 8.33
C LEU A 163 1.73 5.07 7.28
N PHE A 164 2.39 6.20 7.53
CA PHE A 164 2.37 7.39 6.69
C PHE A 164 3.78 7.98 6.59
N ALA A 165 4.31 8.13 5.38
CA ALA A 165 5.64 8.66 5.17
C ALA A 165 5.78 10.09 5.72
N THR A 166 4.77 10.93 5.52
CA THR A 166 4.73 12.32 6.02
C THR A 166 3.47 12.62 6.84
N PRO A 167 3.52 13.65 7.72
CA PRO A 167 2.34 14.24 8.36
C PRO A 167 1.25 14.65 7.36
N ALA A 168 1.65 15.17 6.20
CA ALA A 168 0.71 15.56 5.15
C ALA A 168 -0.03 14.35 4.55
N ASP A 169 0.63 13.20 4.41
CA ASP A 169 -0.01 11.96 3.94
C ASP A 169 -1.06 11.46 4.96
N ALA A 170 -0.74 11.54 6.27
CA ALA A 170 -1.70 11.22 7.33
C ALA A 170 -2.89 12.19 7.34
N ALA A 171 -2.62 13.49 7.19
CA ALA A 171 -3.68 14.49 7.11
C ALA A 171 -4.57 14.28 5.87
N ALA A 172 -3.97 13.97 4.74
CA ALA A 172 -4.67 13.66 3.49
C ALA A 172 -5.51 12.37 3.58
N SER A 173 -5.15 11.40 4.42
CA SER A 173 -6.02 10.25 4.76
C SER A 173 -7.12 10.58 5.78
N GLY A 174 -7.17 11.80 6.29
CA GLY A 174 -8.16 12.23 7.30
C GLY A 174 -7.83 11.72 8.70
N THR A 175 -6.59 11.30 8.92
CA THR A 175 -6.10 10.89 10.23
C THR A 175 -6.05 12.11 11.14
N PHE A 176 -6.29 11.91 12.44
CA PHE A 176 -6.22 12.98 13.46
C PHE A 176 -7.13 14.18 13.18
N SER A 177 -8.29 13.93 12.56
CA SER A 177 -9.30 14.94 12.23
C SER A 177 -8.73 16.10 11.41
N ALA A 178 -7.76 15.80 10.54
CA ALA A 178 -7.06 16.83 9.80
C ALA A 178 -7.96 17.58 8.82
N ARG A 179 -7.66 18.87 8.64
CA ARG A 179 -8.32 19.75 7.66
C ARG A 179 -7.28 20.67 6.98
N PRO A 180 -7.51 21.08 5.72
CA PRO A 180 -6.68 22.09 5.10
C PRO A 180 -6.76 23.42 5.86
N ALA A 181 -5.62 23.99 6.23
CA ALA A 181 -5.52 25.31 6.85
C ALA A 181 -5.39 26.41 5.80
N GLU A 182 -4.52 26.16 4.82
CA GLU A 182 -4.33 27.00 3.65
C GLU A 182 -4.32 26.14 2.38
N SER A 183 -5.04 26.61 1.35
CA SER A 183 -5.13 25.93 0.07
C SER A 183 -4.98 26.90 -1.08
N VAL A 184 -4.29 26.48 -2.13
CA VAL A 184 -4.06 27.26 -3.35
C VAL A 184 -4.55 26.43 -4.54
N TYR A 185 -5.48 26.98 -5.33
CA TYR A 185 -6.18 26.25 -6.41
C TYR A 185 -6.76 24.89 -6.01
N GLY A 186 -7.28 24.79 -4.79
CA GLY A 186 -7.86 23.56 -4.23
C GLY A 186 -6.84 22.59 -3.64
N GLU A 187 -5.53 22.87 -3.75
CA GLU A 187 -4.48 22.02 -3.22
C GLU A 187 -3.99 22.53 -1.85
N ALA A 188 -4.08 21.67 -0.84
CA ALA A 188 -3.68 22.02 0.53
C ALA A 188 -2.17 22.25 0.61
N CYS A 189 -1.78 23.45 1.06
CA CYS A 189 -0.40 23.88 1.25
C CYS A 189 0.00 23.80 2.73
N ALA A 190 -0.97 23.99 3.63
CA ALA A 190 -0.82 23.76 5.06
C ALA A 190 -2.02 22.98 5.59
N TRP A 191 -1.78 22.23 6.66
CA TRP A 191 -2.76 21.39 7.32
C TRP A 191 -2.88 21.76 8.78
N GLU A 192 -4.10 21.65 9.29
CA GLU A 192 -4.40 21.62 10.71
C GLU A 192 -4.73 20.18 11.11
N MET A 193 -4.21 19.75 12.25
CA MET A 193 -4.37 18.39 12.77
C MET A 193 -4.39 18.38 14.29
N ILE A 194 -5.17 17.48 14.89
CA ILE A 194 -5.23 17.32 16.35
C ILE A 194 -4.40 16.11 16.75
N LEU A 195 -3.20 16.36 17.28
CA LEU A 195 -2.33 15.30 17.77
C LEU A 195 -2.89 14.66 19.04
N PRO A 196 -2.65 13.36 19.24
CA PRO A 196 -3.13 12.66 20.41
C PRO A 196 -2.33 13.02 21.67
N ALA A 197 -2.94 12.79 22.83
CA ALA A 197 -2.34 13.06 24.14
C ALA A 197 -1.02 12.29 24.37
N PRO A 198 -0.14 12.76 25.28
CA PRO A 198 1.13 12.11 25.59
C PRO A 198 0.90 10.68 26.09
N GLY A 199 1.81 9.77 25.75
CA GLY A 199 1.68 8.35 26.11
C GLY A 199 0.78 7.54 25.17
N THR A 200 0.22 8.15 24.13
CA THR A 200 -0.45 7.43 23.05
C THR A 200 0.53 6.54 22.31
N LEU A 201 0.20 5.26 22.21
CA LEU A 201 1.00 4.24 21.52
C LEU A 201 0.28 3.78 20.26
N LEU A 202 1.07 3.47 19.24
CA LEU A 202 0.63 2.73 18.07
C LEU A 202 1.11 1.28 18.22
N LEU A 203 0.18 0.32 18.22
CA LEU A 203 0.52 -1.10 18.10
C LEU A 203 -0.12 -1.66 16.86
N ASP A 204 0.67 -2.36 16.06
CA ASP A 204 0.20 -3.08 14.91
C ASP A 204 0.53 -4.57 14.99
N GLY A 205 -0.18 -5.34 14.18
CA GLY A 205 0.02 -6.76 14.01
C GLY A 205 -0.32 -7.18 12.60
N THR A 206 0.41 -8.18 12.12
CA THR A 206 0.15 -8.83 10.84
C THR A 206 -0.15 -10.31 11.07
N TRP A 207 -1.27 -10.77 10.53
CA TRP A 207 -1.71 -12.16 10.53
C TRP A 207 -1.72 -12.72 9.11
N LEU A 208 -1.45 -14.02 8.98
CA LEU A 208 -1.45 -14.73 7.71
C LEU A 208 -2.63 -15.70 7.65
N PHE A 209 -3.33 -15.69 6.52
CA PHE A 209 -4.46 -16.56 6.22
C PHE A 209 -4.12 -17.44 5.03
N ARG A 210 -4.66 -18.66 4.95
CA ARG A 210 -4.55 -19.52 3.75
C ARG A 210 -5.62 -19.26 2.69
N SER A 211 -6.59 -18.39 2.99
CA SER A 211 -7.76 -18.13 2.16
C SER A 211 -8.06 -16.63 2.19
N ALA A 212 -8.22 -16.04 1.01
CA ALA A 212 -8.58 -14.64 0.82
C ALA A 212 -9.92 -14.30 1.47
N GLU A 213 -10.93 -15.12 1.19
CA GLU A 213 -12.28 -14.99 1.74
C GLU A 213 -12.27 -14.97 3.27
N LYS A 214 -11.47 -15.83 3.91
CA LYS A 214 -11.34 -15.85 5.37
C LYS A 214 -10.68 -14.58 5.91
N ALA A 215 -9.69 -14.04 5.21
CA ALA A 215 -9.03 -12.79 5.59
C ALA A 215 -10.00 -11.59 5.46
N GLU A 216 -10.81 -11.55 4.40
CA GLU A 216 -11.85 -10.54 4.19
C GLU A 216 -12.95 -10.62 5.25
N ASN A 217 -13.43 -11.83 5.55
CA ASN A 217 -14.41 -12.06 6.62
C ASN A 217 -13.84 -11.66 7.99
N ALA A 218 -12.57 -11.97 8.28
CA ALA A 218 -11.89 -11.54 9.49
C ALA A 218 -11.77 -10.01 9.56
N LEU A 219 -11.38 -9.35 8.47
CA LEU A 219 -11.32 -7.90 8.37
C LEU A 219 -12.68 -7.28 8.67
N ALA A 220 -13.73 -7.76 8.01
CA ALA A 220 -15.10 -7.27 8.22
C ALA A 220 -15.57 -7.48 9.67
N ALA A 221 -15.25 -8.63 10.28
CA ALA A 221 -15.60 -8.93 11.66
C ALA A 221 -14.84 -8.01 12.65
N VAL A 222 -13.55 -7.78 12.45
CA VAL A 222 -12.73 -6.88 13.28
C VAL A 222 -13.23 -5.46 13.16
N CYS A 223 -13.42 -4.94 11.94
CA CYS A 223 -13.89 -3.58 11.72
C CYS A 223 -15.27 -3.31 12.35
N ARG A 224 -16.11 -4.34 12.52
CA ARG A 224 -17.41 -4.23 13.21
C ARG A 224 -17.30 -4.30 14.74
N LYS A 225 -16.43 -5.17 15.27
CA LYS A 225 -16.36 -5.46 16.71
C LYS A 225 -15.33 -4.62 17.46
N VAL A 226 -14.15 -4.46 16.89
CA VAL A 226 -13.00 -3.75 17.46
C VAL A 226 -12.33 -2.93 16.36
N PRO A 227 -12.96 -1.81 15.95
CA PRO A 227 -12.51 -1.03 14.81
C PRO A 227 -11.04 -0.58 14.97
N PRO A 228 -10.15 -0.94 14.04
CA PRO A 228 -8.76 -0.52 14.08
C PRO A 228 -8.62 0.93 13.61
N PHE A 229 -7.52 1.55 14.00
CA PHE A 229 -7.10 2.85 13.48
C PHE A 229 -6.75 2.77 11.99
N GLN A 230 -6.14 1.65 11.57
CA GLN A 230 -5.87 1.34 10.16
C GLN A 230 -5.96 -0.18 9.93
N ALA A 231 -6.48 -0.60 8.77
CA ALA A 231 -6.43 -2.00 8.36
C ALA A 231 -6.13 -2.16 6.85
N ARG A 232 -5.33 -3.17 6.52
CA ARG A 232 -4.92 -3.48 5.13
C ARG A 232 -4.84 -4.98 4.91
N LEU A 233 -5.42 -5.46 3.82
CA LEU A 233 -5.16 -6.78 3.27
C LEU A 233 -3.99 -6.73 2.30
N ILE A 234 -3.17 -7.77 2.33
CA ILE A 234 -1.91 -7.87 1.60
C ILE A 234 -2.00 -9.16 0.79
N GLY A 235 -2.04 -9.00 -0.53
CA GLY A 235 -2.35 -10.11 -1.44
C GLY A 235 -1.27 -11.19 -1.47
N GLU A 236 -1.64 -12.36 -1.96
CA GLU A 236 -0.75 -13.52 -2.12
C GLU A 236 0.49 -13.22 -2.95
N ALA A 237 0.31 -12.48 -4.03
CA ALA A 237 1.38 -12.08 -4.93
C ALA A 237 2.43 -11.21 -4.24
N GLU A 238 2.01 -10.15 -3.54
CA GLU A 238 2.88 -9.39 -2.64
C GLU A 238 3.53 -10.35 -1.65
N LEU A 239 2.76 -11.33 -1.16
CA LEU A 239 3.28 -12.23 -0.15
C LEU A 239 4.43 -13.14 -0.64
N ARG A 240 4.30 -13.59 -1.88
CA ARG A 240 5.27 -14.46 -2.55
C ARG A 240 6.53 -13.70 -2.95
N ILE A 241 6.39 -12.43 -3.33
CA ILE A 241 7.52 -11.58 -3.70
C ILE A 241 8.44 -11.41 -2.52
N GLY A 242 7.90 -10.98 -1.37
CA GLY A 242 8.70 -10.76 -0.17
C GLY A 242 9.37 -12.02 0.39
N GLU A 243 8.74 -13.19 0.21
CA GLU A 243 9.40 -14.48 0.49
C GLU A 243 10.56 -14.76 -0.47
N LYS A 244 10.34 -14.63 -1.79
CA LYS A 244 11.35 -14.96 -2.81
C LYS A 244 12.62 -14.11 -2.70
N ILE A 245 12.46 -12.84 -2.38
CA ILE A 245 13.58 -11.90 -2.21
C ILE A 245 14.20 -11.98 -0.79
N GLY A 246 13.82 -12.98 0.01
CA GLY A 246 14.44 -13.28 1.30
C GLY A 246 14.09 -12.32 2.44
N LEU A 247 13.19 -11.36 2.20
CA LEU A 247 12.79 -10.37 3.21
C LEU A 247 11.90 -10.97 4.27
N TRP A 248 11.16 -12.01 3.92
CA TRP A 248 10.24 -12.64 4.84
C TRP A 248 10.65 -14.06 5.12
N ARG A 249 11.05 -14.26 6.37
CA ARG A 249 11.08 -15.59 6.97
C ARG A 249 9.65 -15.91 7.40
N LEU A 250 8.86 -16.37 6.45
CA LEU A 250 7.63 -17.07 6.79
C LEU A 250 8.01 -18.27 7.69
N PRO A 251 7.17 -18.63 8.67
CA PRO A 251 7.43 -19.79 9.52
C PRO A 251 7.87 -20.99 8.67
N ARG A 252 8.99 -21.64 9.04
CA ARG A 252 9.67 -22.73 8.28
C ARG A 252 8.78 -23.88 7.80
N ARG A 253 7.51 -23.95 8.23
CA ARG A 253 6.50 -24.93 7.81
C ARG A 253 5.71 -24.52 6.56
N LEU A 254 5.99 -23.37 5.96
CA LEU A 254 5.23 -22.80 4.82
C LEU A 254 6.02 -22.72 3.50
N THR A 255 7.19 -23.37 3.42
CA THR A 255 8.12 -23.31 2.27
C THR A 255 7.68 -24.17 1.08
N GLY A 256 6.43 -24.00 0.63
CA GLY A 256 5.90 -24.65 -0.56
C GLY A 256 4.71 -23.87 -1.06
N GLY A 257 4.89 -23.11 -2.15
CA GLY A 257 3.82 -22.38 -2.84
C GLY A 257 3.00 -21.48 -1.90
N ASN A 258 3.51 -20.28 -1.62
CA ASN A 258 2.81 -19.36 -0.72
C ASN A 258 1.49 -18.89 -1.36
N THR A 259 0.38 -19.44 -0.86
CA THR A 259 -1.02 -19.08 -1.16
C THR A 259 -1.65 -18.23 -0.05
N HIS A 260 -0.83 -17.64 0.82
CA HIS A 260 -1.34 -16.92 1.98
C HIS A 260 -1.78 -15.50 1.62
N ILE A 261 -2.67 -14.93 2.43
CA ILE A 261 -3.09 -13.52 2.42
C ILE A 261 -2.72 -12.90 3.77
N GLY A 262 -2.15 -11.71 3.77
CA GLY A 262 -1.79 -10.97 4.97
C GLY A 262 -2.91 -10.03 5.39
N LEU A 263 -3.17 -9.92 6.69
CA LEU A 263 -4.03 -8.90 7.27
C LEU A 263 -3.22 -8.10 8.28
N ARG A 264 -3.00 -6.81 8.01
CA ARG A 264 -2.38 -5.86 8.93
C ARG A 264 -3.46 -5.05 9.63
N LEU A 265 -3.40 -5.00 10.96
CA LEU A 265 -4.26 -4.15 11.79
C LEU A 265 -3.36 -3.25 12.64
N ALA A 266 -3.69 -1.97 12.72
CA ALA A 266 -3.03 -1.00 13.60
C ALA A 266 -4.05 -0.34 14.53
N TYR A 267 -3.68 -0.19 15.80
CA TYR A 267 -4.48 0.38 16.87
C TYR A 267 -3.74 1.54 17.52
N LEU A 268 -4.49 2.56 17.93
CA LEU A 268 -3.96 3.79 18.51
C LEU A 268 -4.73 4.15 19.80
N GLY A 269 -4.01 4.54 20.84
CA GLY A 269 -4.58 4.86 22.16
C GLY A 269 -3.56 4.70 23.29
N ASP A 270 -4.02 4.68 24.54
CA ASP A 270 -3.14 4.40 25.67
C ASP A 270 -2.64 2.94 25.67
N GLY A 271 -1.54 2.68 26.39
CA GLY A 271 -0.90 1.37 26.39
C GLY A 271 -1.76 0.20 26.90
N ILE A 272 -2.79 0.46 27.71
CA ILE A 272 -3.70 -0.58 28.21
C ILE A 272 -4.78 -0.85 27.17
N THR A 273 -5.47 0.21 26.71
CA THR A 273 -6.56 0.15 25.75
C THR A 273 -6.10 -0.43 24.42
N VAL A 274 -4.95 -0.01 23.89
CA VAL A 274 -4.43 -0.50 22.61
C VAL A 274 -4.05 -1.98 22.69
N ARG A 275 -3.46 -2.42 23.81
CA ARG A 275 -3.16 -3.86 24.02
C ARG A 275 -4.44 -4.67 24.13
N ALA A 276 -5.45 -4.16 24.84
CA ALA A 276 -6.74 -4.82 24.97
C ALA A 276 -7.47 -4.93 23.62
N GLN A 277 -7.46 -3.86 22.81
CA GLN A 277 -8.04 -3.87 21.46
C GLN A 277 -7.32 -4.86 20.54
N ARG A 278 -5.98 -4.82 20.52
CA ARG A 278 -5.17 -5.75 19.74
C ARG A 278 -5.39 -7.20 20.17
N PHE A 279 -5.52 -7.45 21.47
CA PHE A 279 -5.84 -8.78 21.98
C PHE A 279 -7.26 -9.19 21.61
N ALA A 280 -8.24 -8.30 21.76
CA ALA A 280 -9.62 -8.57 21.37
C ALA A 280 -9.76 -8.82 19.86
N SER A 281 -8.89 -8.24 19.03
CA SER A 281 -8.86 -8.52 17.59
C SER A 281 -8.25 -9.88 17.24
N THR A 282 -7.44 -10.50 18.10
CA THR A 282 -6.91 -11.85 17.79
C THR A 282 -8.03 -12.86 17.71
N TRP A 283 -9.04 -12.79 18.58
CA TRP A 283 -10.15 -13.74 18.59
C TRP A 283 -10.91 -13.83 17.26
N PRO A 284 -11.47 -12.74 16.69
CA PRO A 284 -12.11 -12.79 15.39
C PRO A 284 -11.12 -13.09 14.25
N VAL A 285 -9.84 -12.75 14.36
CA VAL A 285 -8.85 -13.02 13.29
C VAL A 285 -8.44 -14.50 13.26
N GLU A 286 -8.03 -15.04 14.40
CA GLU A 286 -7.60 -16.43 14.55
C GLU A 286 -8.78 -17.40 14.51
N GLY A 287 -9.96 -16.97 14.98
CA GLY A 287 -11.21 -17.72 14.80
C GLY A 287 -11.61 -17.93 13.34
N HIS A 288 -11.16 -17.06 12.43
CA HIS A 288 -11.29 -17.24 10.98
C HIS A 288 -10.05 -17.91 10.35
N GLY A 289 -9.16 -18.48 11.15
CA GLY A 289 -7.99 -19.22 10.68
C GLY A 289 -6.77 -18.36 10.35
N GLY A 290 -6.74 -17.11 10.79
CA GLY A 290 -5.54 -16.28 10.75
C GLY A 290 -4.48 -16.79 11.73
N VAL A 291 -3.20 -16.69 11.37
CA VAL A 291 -2.07 -17.05 12.24
C VAL A 291 -1.25 -15.80 12.46
N PHE A 292 -1.06 -15.41 13.72
CA PHE A 292 -0.22 -14.27 14.06
C PHE A 292 1.22 -14.50 13.57
N TRP A 293 1.79 -13.49 12.91
CA TRP A 293 3.12 -13.61 12.33
C TRP A 293 4.11 -12.61 12.92
N ARG A 294 3.81 -11.30 12.87
CA ARG A 294 4.71 -10.27 13.41
C ARG A 294 4.01 -8.98 13.83
N ASN A 295 4.74 -8.17 14.58
CA ASN A 295 4.46 -6.74 14.74
C ASN A 295 5.03 -5.99 13.53
N GLY A 296 4.36 -4.95 13.04
CA GLY A 296 4.88 -4.11 11.95
C GLY A 296 4.24 -4.33 10.57
N ALA A 297 4.47 -3.34 9.69
CA ALA A 297 4.22 -3.39 8.25
C ALA A 297 4.97 -4.54 7.59
N LEU A 298 4.54 -4.95 6.39
CA LEU A 298 5.23 -5.96 5.57
C LEU A 298 6.40 -5.39 4.75
N LEU A 299 6.20 -4.22 4.13
CA LEU A 299 7.14 -3.32 3.42
C LEU A 299 6.34 -2.03 3.10
N ASP A 300 7.01 -0.91 2.84
CA ASP A 300 6.37 0.19 2.11
C ASP A 300 6.43 -0.03 0.58
N ASP A 301 5.69 0.77 -0.18
CA ASP A 301 5.59 0.57 -1.64
C ASP A 301 6.90 0.95 -2.38
N GLU A 302 7.73 1.83 -1.83
CA GLU A 302 9.00 2.24 -2.43
C GLU A 302 10.07 1.16 -2.25
N GLU A 303 10.23 0.66 -1.03
CA GLU A 303 11.09 -0.49 -0.73
C GLU A 303 10.72 -1.68 -1.61
N ARG A 304 9.42 -2.00 -1.69
CA ARG A 304 8.92 -3.12 -2.49
C ARG A 304 9.25 -2.96 -3.98
N ILE A 305 9.01 -1.78 -4.57
CA ILE A 305 9.27 -1.55 -5.99
C ILE A 305 10.76 -1.54 -6.27
N GLY A 306 11.58 -0.91 -5.43
CA GLY A 306 13.04 -0.95 -5.56
C GLY A 306 13.56 -2.39 -5.58
N LEU A 307 13.09 -3.22 -4.65
CA LEU A 307 13.45 -4.63 -4.61
C LEU A 307 12.95 -5.44 -5.81
N LEU A 308 11.76 -5.15 -6.34
CA LEU A 308 11.29 -5.77 -7.58
C LEU A 308 12.22 -5.43 -8.74
N LEU A 309 12.61 -4.17 -8.87
CA LEU A 309 13.49 -3.68 -9.93
C LEU A 309 14.89 -4.29 -9.85
N ASP A 310 15.46 -4.38 -8.64
CA ASP A 310 16.75 -5.04 -8.38
C ASP A 310 16.74 -6.53 -8.78
N ASN A 311 15.56 -7.16 -8.76
CA ASN A 311 15.36 -8.55 -9.17
C ASN A 311 14.88 -8.69 -10.64
N GLY A 312 14.88 -7.60 -11.41
CA GLY A 312 14.48 -7.61 -12.82
C GLY A 312 12.98 -7.76 -13.05
N LEU A 313 12.15 -7.21 -12.15
CA LEU A 313 10.68 -7.20 -12.25
C LEU A 313 10.13 -5.77 -12.35
N SER A 314 9.07 -5.60 -13.13
CA SER A 314 8.30 -4.36 -13.25
C SER A 314 6.94 -4.52 -12.59
N GLU A 315 6.41 -3.45 -11.97
CA GLU A 315 5.07 -3.44 -11.37
C GLU A 315 4.22 -2.26 -11.86
N ILE A 316 2.94 -2.53 -12.08
CA ILE A 316 1.89 -1.52 -12.20
C ILE A 316 0.79 -1.77 -11.16
N THR A 317 0.24 -0.73 -10.55
CA THR A 317 -0.95 -0.80 -9.68
C THR A 317 -2.02 0.14 -10.21
N ILE A 318 -3.25 -0.36 -10.35
CA ILE A 318 -4.43 0.36 -10.84
C ILE A 318 -5.61 0.17 -9.88
N PRO A 319 -6.50 1.17 -9.69
CA PRO A 319 -7.73 0.97 -8.94
C PRO A 319 -8.57 -0.15 -9.57
N ASP A 320 -9.13 -1.03 -8.74
CA ASP A 320 -10.02 -2.08 -9.21
C ASP A 320 -11.44 -1.51 -9.42
N ASP A 321 -11.79 -1.25 -10.67
CA ASP A 321 -13.11 -0.79 -11.12
C ASP A 321 -14.02 -1.95 -11.57
N GLY A 322 -13.61 -3.19 -11.32
CA GLY A 322 -14.29 -4.41 -11.78
C GLY A 322 -13.78 -4.93 -13.13
N ASN A 323 -13.19 -4.08 -13.98
CA ASN A 323 -12.69 -4.44 -15.32
C ASN A 323 -11.15 -4.36 -15.43
N ALA A 324 -10.49 -3.85 -14.40
CA ALA A 324 -9.04 -3.71 -14.32
C ALA A 324 -8.28 -5.03 -14.56
N ALA A 325 -8.81 -6.17 -14.12
CA ALA A 325 -8.20 -7.48 -14.34
C ALA A 325 -8.17 -7.86 -15.83
N ASP A 326 -9.28 -7.64 -16.55
CA ASP A 326 -9.39 -7.96 -17.97
C ASP A 326 -8.51 -7.05 -18.82
N ARG A 327 -8.42 -5.75 -18.46
CA ARG A 327 -7.49 -4.81 -19.12
C ARG A 327 -6.04 -5.21 -18.92
N LEU A 328 -5.67 -5.61 -17.70
CA LEU A 328 -4.32 -6.12 -17.43
C LEU A 328 -4.08 -7.41 -18.21
N ALA A 329 -5.02 -8.36 -18.21
CA ALA A 329 -4.90 -9.59 -18.97
C ALA A 329 -4.71 -9.31 -20.46
N GLN A 330 -5.48 -8.40 -21.07
CA GLN A 330 -5.36 -8.02 -22.47
C GLN A 330 -3.98 -7.43 -22.82
N VAL A 331 -3.40 -6.63 -21.92
CA VAL A 331 -2.06 -6.05 -22.12
C VAL A 331 -0.96 -7.08 -21.89
N LEU A 332 -1.17 -8.02 -20.98
CA LEU A 332 -0.19 -9.02 -20.54
C LEU A 332 -0.20 -10.29 -21.39
N GLY A 333 -1.33 -10.60 -22.01
CA GLY A 333 -1.56 -11.85 -22.70
C GLY A 333 -2.64 -11.72 -23.77
N SER A 334 -2.25 -12.06 -24.97
CA SER A 334 -3.06 -13.00 -25.74
C SER A 334 -3.26 -14.27 -24.88
N ASP A 335 -4.46 -14.39 -24.31
CA ASP A 335 -5.24 -15.53 -23.77
C ASP A 335 -4.68 -16.45 -22.63
N PRO A 336 -5.34 -16.52 -21.46
CA PRO A 336 -5.07 -17.49 -20.39
C PRO A 336 -5.56 -18.94 -20.66
N ALA A 337 -6.00 -19.29 -21.87
CA ALA A 337 -6.52 -20.63 -22.20
C ALA A 337 -5.46 -21.72 -22.54
N ALA A 338 -4.16 -21.42 -22.55
CA ALA A 338 -3.13 -22.35 -23.04
C ALA A 338 -2.56 -23.34 -21.98
N SER A 339 -3.31 -23.71 -20.95
CA SER A 339 -2.85 -24.70 -19.96
C SER A 339 -3.59 -26.05 -19.95
N ASP A 340 -4.53 -26.33 -20.86
CA ASP A 340 -5.15 -27.66 -20.93
C ASP A 340 -5.84 -27.93 -22.28
N SER A 341 -5.09 -28.34 -23.30
CA SER A 341 -5.52 -29.32 -24.31
C SER A 341 -4.43 -29.53 -25.36
N GLY A 342 -3.96 -30.78 -25.50
CA GLY A 342 -3.10 -31.18 -26.60
C GLY A 342 -3.85 -31.36 -27.93
N ALA A 343 -3.04 -31.51 -28.99
CA ALA A 343 -3.34 -32.01 -30.33
C ALA A 343 -3.79 -31.00 -31.42
N ASP A 344 -2.80 -30.59 -32.21
CA ASP A 344 -2.65 -30.85 -33.65
C ASP A 344 -3.14 -29.84 -34.71
N SER A 345 -2.22 -29.65 -35.67
CA SER A 345 -2.33 -29.15 -37.05
C SER A 345 -2.73 -27.70 -37.37
N GLY A 346 -1.71 -26.93 -37.79
CA GLY A 346 -1.73 -26.30 -39.13
C GLY A 346 -2.17 -24.84 -39.28
N GLN A 347 -1.24 -24.05 -39.82
CA GLN A 347 -1.44 -22.92 -40.76
C GLN A 347 -1.48 -21.48 -40.20
N HIS A 348 -0.53 -20.68 -40.73
CA HIS A 348 -0.26 -19.24 -40.61
C HIS A 348 -1.43 -18.29 -40.28
N ASP A 349 -1.26 -17.38 -39.31
CA ASP A 349 -1.06 -15.94 -39.53
C ASP A 349 -0.93 -15.10 -38.22
N ALA A 350 -0.21 -13.98 -38.32
CA ALA A 350 -0.01 -12.87 -37.36
C ALA A 350 0.68 -13.18 -36.01
N GLY A 351 1.80 -12.50 -35.75
CA GLY A 351 2.68 -12.73 -34.61
C GLY A 351 1.99 -12.58 -33.25
N ALA A 352 1.77 -13.72 -32.59
CA ALA A 352 1.42 -13.75 -31.18
C ALA A 352 2.61 -13.24 -30.35
N VAL A 353 2.43 -12.09 -29.70
CA VAL A 353 3.33 -11.66 -28.63
C VAL A 353 3.25 -12.74 -27.54
N PRO A 354 4.36 -13.36 -27.12
CA PRO A 354 4.33 -14.38 -26.08
C PRO A 354 3.71 -13.79 -24.82
N ALA A 355 2.75 -14.51 -24.22
CA ALA A 355 2.13 -14.12 -22.96
C ALA A 355 3.22 -13.81 -21.94
N THR A 356 3.25 -12.57 -21.44
CA THR A 356 4.24 -12.17 -20.45
C THR A 356 3.79 -12.78 -19.12
N PRO A 357 4.56 -13.69 -18.50
CA PRO A 357 4.15 -14.31 -17.26
C PRO A 357 4.00 -13.21 -16.20
N ALA A 358 2.79 -13.04 -15.70
CA ALA A 358 2.45 -11.97 -14.78
C ALA A 358 1.92 -12.54 -13.47
N ILE A 359 2.31 -11.90 -12.37
CA ILE A 359 1.73 -12.11 -11.06
C ILE A 359 0.72 -10.98 -10.84
N ILE A 360 -0.57 -11.32 -10.75
CA ILE A 360 -1.63 -10.35 -10.46
C ILE A 360 -2.01 -10.44 -8.98
N SER A 361 -1.98 -9.30 -8.29
CA SER A 361 -2.35 -9.15 -6.88
C SER A 361 -3.57 -8.24 -6.76
N ARG A 362 -4.58 -8.64 -5.99
CA ARG A 362 -5.62 -7.72 -5.52
C ARG A 362 -5.27 -7.27 -4.10
N LYS A 363 -5.23 -5.96 -3.88
CA LYS A 363 -5.06 -5.34 -2.56
C LYS A 363 -6.40 -4.82 -2.09
N ALA A 364 -6.71 -4.98 -0.82
CA ALA A 364 -7.85 -4.31 -0.20
C ALA A 364 -7.38 -3.45 0.97
N ARG A 365 -7.86 -2.22 1.04
CA ARG A 365 -7.56 -1.27 2.12
C ARG A 365 -8.85 -0.80 2.75
N PHE A 366 -8.96 -0.86 4.07
CA PHE A 366 -10.05 -0.19 4.77
C PHE A 366 -9.58 1.19 5.22
N ASP A 367 -10.22 2.23 4.69
CA ASP A 367 -9.89 3.62 4.98
C ASP A 367 -11.16 4.46 5.03
N ARG A 368 -11.25 5.40 5.98
CA ARG A 368 -12.43 6.27 6.20
C ARG A 368 -13.78 5.54 6.25
N GLY A 369 -13.81 4.34 6.83
CA GLY A 369 -15.04 3.56 6.92
C GLY A 369 -15.44 2.83 5.62
N ARG A 370 -14.59 2.86 4.58
CA ARG A 370 -14.84 2.23 3.27
C ARG A 370 -13.72 1.27 2.90
N LEU A 371 -14.07 0.25 2.12
CA LEU A 371 -13.12 -0.71 1.57
C LEU A 371 -12.77 -0.28 0.14
N HIS A 372 -11.48 -0.13 -0.13
CA HIS A 372 -10.90 0.21 -1.42
C HIS A 372 -10.15 -1.01 -1.96
N TYR A 373 -10.25 -1.28 -3.26
CA TYR A 373 -9.55 -2.37 -3.92
C TYR A 373 -8.65 -1.85 -5.03
N ASP A 374 -7.41 -2.34 -5.07
CA ASP A 374 -6.45 -2.06 -6.12
C ASP A 374 -5.99 -3.39 -6.75
N LEU A 375 -5.72 -3.39 -8.04
CA LEU A 375 -5.10 -4.50 -8.76
C LEU A 375 -3.67 -4.12 -9.14
N SER A 376 -2.74 -5.01 -8.83
CA SER A 376 -1.33 -4.88 -9.18
C SER A 376 -0.91 -6.01 -10.11
N ALA A 377 -0.19 -5.70 -11.18
CA ALA A 377 0.43 -6.68 -12.07
C ALA A 377 1.95 -6.55 -12.05
N ILE A 378 2.62 -7.68 -11.87
CA ILE A 378 4.07 -7.77 -11.70
C ILE A 378 4.62 -8.73 -12.75
N VAL A 379 5.56 -8.26 -13.57
CA VAL A 379 6.06 -8.98 -14.74
C VAL A 379 7.59 -8.95 -14.82
N PRO A 380 8.23 -9.89 -15.53
CA PRO A 380 9.63 -9.77 -15.92
C PRO A 380 9.88 -8.45 -16.62
N ARG A 381 10.94 -7.75 -16.22
CA ARG A 381 11.34 -6.49 -16.82
C ARG A 381 11.88 -6.72 -18.23
N ASP A 382 11.42 -5.92 -19.18
CA ASP A 382 12.03 -5.82 -20.49
C ASP A 382 13.28 -4.94 -20.39
N PHE A 383 14.47 -5.55 -20.39
CA PHE A 383 15.73 -4.81 -20.30
C PHE A 383 16.07 -4.07 -21.60
N ALA A 384 15.45 -4.42 -22.74
CA ALA A 384 15.67 -3.73 -24.00
C ALA A 384 14.77 -2.49 -24.14
N ASP A 385 13.55 -2.55 -23.60
CA ASP A 385 12.58 -1.45 -23.64
C ASP A 385 11.75 -1.34 -22.33
N PRO A 386 12.37 -0.95 -21.20
CA PRO A 386 11.69 -0.92 -19.91
C PRO A 386 10.61 0.16 -19.85
N LEU A 387 10.83 1.31 -20.50
CA LEU A 387 9.87 2.41 -20.54
C LEU A 387 8.69 2.08 -21.46
N GLY A 388 8.93 1.52 -22.65
CA GLY A 388 7.85 1.09 -23.53
C GLY A 388 7.04 -0.06 -22.94
N GLN A 389 7.67 -1.01 -22.23
CA GLN A 389 6.95 -2.01 -21.43
C GLN A 389 6.01 -1.34 -20.43
N TRP A 390 6.50 -0.36 -19.68
CA TRP A 390 5.68 0.35 -18.71
C TRP A 390 4.52 1.10 -19.37
N HIS A 391 4.76 1.82 -20.47
CA HIS A 391 3.69 2.52 -21.19
C HIS A 391 2.60 1.57 -21.69
N ARG A 392 2.97 0.37 -22.17
CA ARG A 392 2.00 -0.68 -22.52
C ARG A 392 1.16 -1.08 -21.30
N LEU A 393 1.80 -1.39 -20.18
CA LEU A 393 1.13 -1.74 -18.91
C LEU A 393 0.22 -0.61 -18.41
N ALA A 394 0.69 0.63 -18.44
CA ALA A 394 -0.05 1.82 -18.01
C ALA A 394 -1.26 2.13 -18.89
N GLY A 395 -1.22 1.76 -20.17
CA GLY A 395 -2.38 1.79 -21.04
C GLY A 395 -3.58 1.00 -20.48
N ALA A 396 -3.35 -0.06 -19.70
CA ALA A 396 -4.41 -0.81 -19.02
C ALA A 396 -5.13 -0.01 -17.91
N ALA A 397 -4.50 1.06 -17.40
CA ALA A 397 -5.08 1.93 -16.38
C ALA A 397 -6.09 2.95 -16.93
N ILE A 398 -6.05 3.20 -18.25
CA ILE A 398 -6.89 4.21 -18.89
C ILE A 398 -8.27 3.60 -19.12
N VAL A 399 -9.26 4.05 -18.34
CA VAL A 399 -10.67 3.80 -18.62
C VAL A 399 -11.03 4.54 -19.90
N LYS A 400 -11.07 3.83 -21.04
CA LYS A 400 -11.75 4.38 -22.23
C LYS A 400 -13.24 4.41 -21.91
N PRO A 401 -13.92 5.57 -21.97
CA PRO A 401 -15.38 5.56 -21.97
C PRO A 401 -15.82 4.73 -23.18
N GLU A 402 -16.54 3.64 -22.96
CA GLU A 402 -17.19 2.94 -24.05
C GLU A 402 -18.14 3.93 -24.75
N PRO A 403 -18.18 3.97 -26.09
CA PRO A 403 -19.27 4.64 -26.77
C PRO A 403 -20.56 3.94 -26.37
N GLN A 404 -21.44 4.64 -25.65
CA GLN A 404 -22.79 4.20 -25.38
C GLN A 404 -23.57 4.13 -26.69
N ASP A 405 -23.49 3.01 -27.38
CA ASP A 405 -24.46 2.61 -28.39
C ASP A 405 -25.26 1.43 -27.84
N SER A 406 -26.37 1.75 -27.19
CA SER A 406 -27.70 1.15 -27.39
C SER A 406 -28.58 1.40 -26.16
N ALA A 407 -29.66 2.14 -26.39
CA ALA A 407 -30.76 2.36 -25.45
C ALA A 407 -31.42 1.03 -25.00
N PRO A 408 -32.09 0.99 -23.84
CA PRO A 408 -32.64 -0.23 -23.27
C PRO A 408 -33.87 -0.71 -24.03
N SER A 409 -33.86 -1.99 -24.41
CA SER A 409 -35.08 -2.71 -24.81
C SER A 409 -35.88 -3.07 -23.56
N GLU A 410 -37.16 -2.73 -23.56
CA GLU A 410 -38.14 -3.06 -22.51
C GLU A 410 -38.25 -4.58 -22.24
N PRO A 411 -38.67 -4.99 -21.02
CA PRO A 411 -38.82 -6.39 -20.66
C PRO A 411 -40.17 -6.93 -21.12
N ASP A 412 -40.17 -8.08 -21.81
CA ASP A 412 -41.37 -8.89 -21.99
C ASP A 412 -41.58 -9.76 -20.74
N ASP A 413 -42.77 -9.59 -20.16
CA ASP A 413 -43.37 -10.42 -19.12
C ASP A 413 -43.84 -11.80 -19.66
N GLU A 414 -44.11 -12.70 -18.70
CA GLU A 414 -44.71 -14.04 -18.81
C GLU A 414 -43.71 -15.19 -19.04
N GLN A 415 -43.54 -16.17 -18.14
CA GLN A 415 -44.59 -17.00 -17.56
C GLN A 415 -44.13 -17.61 -16.23
N ARG A 416 -45.02 -17.57 -15.22
CA ARG A 416 -44.96 -18.41 -14.04
C ARG A 416 -45.22 -19.86 -14.44
N ASP A 417 -44.49 -20.80 -13.87
CA ASP A 417 -45.15 -21.98 -13.33
C ASP A 417 -44.44 -22.59 -12.11
N THR A 418 -45.27 -23.05 -11.20
CA THR A 418 -45.01 -23.53 -9.85
C THR A 418 -44.67 -25.02 -9.82
N SER A 419 -43.77 -25.44 -8.93
CA SER A 419 -43.95 -26.67 -8.14
C SER A 419 -42.87 -26.81 -7.06
N ALA A 420 -43.31 -26.81 -5.80
CA ALA A 420 -42.61 -27.45 -4.71
C ALA A 420 -42.74 -28.98 -4.88
N ASP A 421 -41.68 -29.76 -4.57
CA ASP A 421 -41.71 -30.72 -3.47
C ASP A 421 -40.37 -31.48 -3.30
N ARG A 422 -40.14 -31.91 -2.05
CA ARG A 422 -39.39 -33.10 -1.57
C ARG A 422 -37.88 -33.08 -1.26
N MET A 423 -37.66 -33.22 0.05
CA MET A 423 -36.51 -33.80 0.77
C MET A 423 -35.97 -35.10 0.17
N THR A 424 -34.66 -35.32 0.35
CA THR A 424 -34.10 -36.51 1.05
C THR A 424 -32.61 -36.34 1.38
N MET A 425 -32.26 -36.52 2.67
CA MET A 425 -30.93 -36.98 3.11
C MET A 425 -30.76 -38.46 2.74
N PRO A 426 -29.52 -38.95 2.58
CA PRO A 426 -29.09 -40.02 3.48
C PRO A 426 -27.60 -39.98 3.90
N GLU A 427 -27.41 -40.23 5.20
CA GLU A 427 -26.50 -41.20 5.84
C GLU A 427 -25.06 -41.43 5.31
N GLN A 428 -24.10 -41.12 6.19
CA GLN A 428 -22.79 -41.79 6.37
C GLN A 428 -22.98 -43.28 6.79
N PRO A 429 -21.98 -44.22 6.70
CA PRO A 429 -20.75 -44.13 7.54
C PRO A 429 -19.50 -45.03 7.24
N TYR A 430 -18.49 -44.92 8.14
CA TYR A 430 -17.39 -45.87 8.50
C TYR A 430 -16.23 -46.07 7.47
N ASP A 431 -14.92 -46.25 7.77
CA ASP A 431 -14.08 -46.32 8.99
C ASP A 431 -12.55 -46.32 8.63
N SER A 432 -11.69 -46.17 9.65
CA SER A 432 -10.35 -46.79 9.83
C SER A 432 -8.99 -46.07 9.60
N ILE A 433 -8.32 -45.79 10.75
CA ILE A 433 -6.96 -46.18 11.22
C ILE A 433 -5.68 -45.57 10.60
N GLY A 434 -4.84 -44.97 11.48
CA GLY A 434 -3.39 -44.75 11.24
C GLY A 434 -2.66 -43.98 12.36
N ASN A 435 -2.20 -44.72 13.40
CA ASN A 435 -1.43 -44.27 14.56
C ASN A 435 -0.03 -43.69 14.24
N GLY A 436 0.47 -42.80 15.10
CA GLY A 436 1.89 -42.46 15.20
C GLY A 436 2.19 -41.28 16.14
N GLY A 437 2.27 -41.54 17.45
CA GLY A 437 2.40 -40.52 18.50
C GLY A 437 3.81 -39.98 18.75
N THR A 438 3.88 -38.90 19.53
CA THR A 438 4.90 -38.64 20.56
C THR A 438 4.35 -37.54 21.49
N ALA A 439 4.08 -37.92 22.74
CA ALA A 439 3.57 -37.04 23.78
C ALA A 439 4.72 -36.25 24.43
N VAL A 440 4.58 -34.91 24.46
CA VAL A 440 5.37 -34.02 25.32
C VAL A 440 4.43 -33.56 26.42
N SER A 441 4.80 -33.78 27.67
CA SER A 441 3.97 -33.51 28.85
C SER A 441 3.60 -32.03 28.98
N GLU A 442 2.30 -31.74 29.08
CA GLU A 442 1.76 -30.42 29.44
C GLU A 442 2.27 -29.99 30.83
N SER A 443 2.61 -28.71 30.97
CA SER A 443 3.00 -28.12 32.25
C SER A 443 1.83 -28.12 33.24
N ALA A 444 2.14 -28.09 34.54
CA ALA A 444 1.15 -28.05 35.63
C ALA A 444 0.15 -26.88 35.51
N GLU A 445 0.54 -25.79 34.84
CA GLU A 445 -0.34 -24.64 34.51
C GLU A 445 -1.46 -25.02 33.53
N TRP A 446 -1.17 -25.87 32.54
CA TRP A 446 -2.17 -26.35 31.59
C TRP A 446 -3.17 -27.35 32.21
N GLN A 447 -2.70 -28.15 33.18
CA GLN A 447 -3.58 -29.04 33.94
C GLN A 447 -4.55 -28.26 34.84
N ALA A 448 -4.10 -27.15 35.43
CA ALA A 448 -4.94 -26.26 36.23
C ALA A 448 -6.03 -25.56 35.39
N ILE A 449 -5.69 -25.14 34.16
CA ILE A 449 -6.65 -24.54 33.21
C ILE A 449 -7.68 -25.56 32.74
N ARG A 450 -7.26 -26.80 32.47
CA ARG A 450 -8.17 -27.86 32.04
C ARG A 450 -9.12 -28.32 33.15
N ALA A 451 -8.63 -28.37 34.40
CA ALA A 451 -9.45 -28.65 35.58
C ALA A 451 -10.51 -27.57 35.86
N ALA A 452 -10.26 -26.33 35.45
CA ALA A 452 -11.22 -25.23 35.55
C ALA A 452 -12.31 -25.25 34.45
N LEU A 453 -12.14 -26.07 33.39
CA LEU A 453 -12.98 -26.06 32.19
C LEU A 453 -13.84 -27.32 32.00
N LEU A 454 -13.81 -28.27 32.94
CA LEU A 454 -14.65 -29.46 32.89
C LEU A 454 -15.87 -29.31 33.82
N PRO A 455 -17.09 -29.71 33.39
CA PRO A 455 -18.27 -29.71 34.26
C PRO A 455 -18.10 -30.72 35.39
N GLN A 456 -18.59 -30.38 36.58
CA GLN A 456 -18.54 -31.27 37.75
C GLN A 456 -19.36 -32.55 37.53
N GLY A 457 -18.73 -33.71 37.79
CA GLY A 457 -19.30 -35.08 37.78
C GLY A 457 -18.91 -35.87 36.52
N GLU A 458 -18.26 -37.03 36.54
CA GLU A 458 -18.03 -38.09 37.54
C GLU A 458 -16.57 -38.58 37.48
N ALA A 459 -16.08 -39.13 38.60
CA ALA A 459 -14.70 -39.52 38.84
C ALA A 459 -14.23 -40.74 38.04
N ALA A 460 -13.03 -40.67 37.46
CA ALA A 460 -12.28 -41.83 36.95
C ALA A 460 -11.31 -42.36 38.04
N PRO A 461 -11.06 -43.69 38.08
CA PRO A 461 -10.44 -44.38 39.21
C PRO A 461 -8.93 -44.09 39.33
N PRO A 462 -8.33 -44.29 40.53
CA PRO A 462 -6.92 -43.99 40.73
C PRO A 462 -6.04 -44.97 39.95
N PRO A 463 -4.91 -44.50 39.37
CA PRO A 463 -3.93 -45.39 38.77
C PRO A 463 -3.15 -46.17 39.86
N PRO A 464 -2.62 -47.36 39.52
CA PRO A 464 -1.96 -48.23 40.48
C PRO A 464 -0.62 -47.67 40.95
N ASP A 465 -0.36 -47.83 42.25
CA ASP A 465 0.88 -47.51 42.92
C ASP A 465 2.08 -48.23 42.28
N LEU A 466 3.11 -47.46 41.93
CA LEU A 466 4.49 -47.92 41.88
C LEU A 466 5.35 -46.94 42.66
N GLU A 467 5.40 -47.21 43.98
CA GLU A 467 6.57 -47.09 44.86
C GLU A 467 7.89 -47.35 44.10
N GLU A 468 9.07 -46.84 44.42
CA GLU A 468 9.64 -45.96 45.44
C GLU A 468 11.12 -45.77 45.01
N ARG A 469 11.73 -44.61 45.33
CA ARG A 469 13.14 -44.41 45.79
C ARG A 469 14.32 -44.91 44.92
N ALA A 470 15.48 -44.25 44.79
CA ALA A 470 16.08 -42.98 45.21
C ALA A 470 17.46 -42.87 44.49
N PRO A 471 18.18 -41.73 44.53
CA PRO A 471 19.33 -41.46 43.65
C PRO A 471 20.73 -41.57 44.28
N ALA A 472 21.74 -41.62 43.39
CA ALA A 472 23.15 -41.19 43.48
C ALA A 472 24.18 -42.03 44.27
N ARG A 473 25.33 -42.33 43.64
CA ARG A 473 26.65 -41.65 43.86
C ARG A 473 27.82 -42.28 43.10
N HIS A 474 28.82 -41.42 42.86
CA HIS A 474 30.18 -41.68 42.40
C HIS A 474 30.90 -42.87 43.05
N GLY A 475 31.73 -43.52 42.24
CA GLY A 475 32.69 -44.58 42.58
C GLY A 475 33.11 -45.29 41.31
#